data_AF-A0A7C7LP78-F1
#
_entry.id   AF-A0A7C7LP78-F1
#
_cell.length_a   1.000
_cell.length_b   1.000
_cell.length_c   1.000
_cell.angle_alpha   90.00
_cell.angle_beta   90.00
_cell.angle_gamma   90.00
#
_symmetry.space_group_name_H-M   'P 1'
#
loop_
_entity.id
_entity.type
_entity.pdbx_description
1 polymer ?
#
loop_
_entity_poly.entity_id
_entity_poly.type
_entity_poly.pdbx_seq_one_letter_code
_entity_poly.pdbx_strand_id
1 'polypeptide(L)'
;MPVSPPAEIGMALADVDTPALIIDLDVFEANMERMAKAVRAMGVVFRPHAKTHKSADIARAQMSRGAVGVCCQKVTEAEALVDSGITDILVTNEVVGQKKIERLVRLAKRSILGVCVDNSGNVDSLNDCAAAHDVRLDTLVEINVGSGRCGVSPGPAAVALAKQVAGSTHLSFGGLQAYHGRAQHIRKFEERRLAIESAASQVRETTKQLSAEDIVCARVTGAGTGTWQFEGTSGIYTELQAGSYLFMDADYGQNEDGDDKWSHGFGHSTVAGDTAASARYVDQWASSDRPGHRGTAGYHLRHRSGCGGDSR
;
A
#
# COMPACT_ATOMS: atom_id res chain seq x y z
N MET A 1 -15.82 32.91 9.65
CA MET A 1 -16.94 32.03 10.01
C MET A 1 -16.43 30.61 9.91
N PRO A 2 -16.48 29.78 10.96
CA PRO A 2 -16.23 28.36 10.77
C PRO A 2 -17.30 27.83 9.81
N VAL A 3 -16.86 27.19 8.73
CA VAL A 3 -17.76 26.49 7.81
C VAL A 3 -18.30 25.28 8.58
N SER A 4 -19.61 25.08 8.61
CA SER A 4 -20.18 23.84 9.16
C SER A 4 -19.60 22.64 8.42
N PRO A 5 -19.35 21.50 9.09
CA PRO A 5 -18.85 20.31 8.41
C PRO A 5 -19.87 19.84 7.37
N PRO A 6 -19.43 19.24 6.25
CA PRO A 6 -20.32 18.78 5.19
C PRO A 6 -21.20 17.58 5.59
N ALA A 7 -20.88 16.90 6.70
CA ALA A 7 -21.66 15.81 7.26
C ALA A 7 -21.50 15.74 8.80
N GLU A 8 -22.53 15.22 9.47
CA GLU A 8 -22.51 14.94 10.92
C GLU A 8 -22.90 13.48 11.20
N ILE A 9 -22.48 12.96 12.36
CA ILE A 9 -22.82 11.58 12.77
C ILE A 9 -24.34 11.46 12.92
N GLY A 10 -24.92 10.46 12.24
CA GLY A 10 -26.37 10.21 12.24
C GLY A 10 -27.15 10.98 11.17
N MET A 11 -26.48 11.83 10.38
CA MET A 11 -27.08 12.50 9.22
C MET A 11 -27.47 11.48 8.15
N ALA A 12 -28.64 11.65 7.54
CA ALA A 12 -29.03 10.83 6.41
C ALA A 12 -28.16 11.16 5.20
N LEU A 13 -27.86 10.15 4.36
CA LEU A 13 -26.99 10.34 3.19
C LEU A 13 -27.49 11.44 2.24
N ALA A 14 -28.81 11.59 2.11
CA ALA A 14 -29.43 12.61 1.26
C ALA A 14 -29.23 14.05 1.77
N ASP A 15 -28.88 14.22 3.05
CA ASP A 15 -28.69 15.52 3.69
C ASP A 15 -27.22 15.95 3.75
N VAL A 16 -26.29 15.09 3.28
CA VAL A 16 -24.86 15.40 3.20
C VAL A 16 -24.62 16.50 2.17
N ASP A 17 -23.87 17.53 2.55
CA ASP A 17 -23.52 18.63 1.65
C ASP A 17 -22.60 18.14 0.53
N THR A 18 -22.82 18.63 -0.69
CA THR A 18 -22.13 18.14 -1.90
C THR A 18 -21.34 19.25 -2.60
N PRO A 19 -20.17 18.94 -3.19
CA PRO A 19 -19.63 17.60 -3.43
C PRO A 19 -19.00 16.94 -2.20
N ALA A 20 -19.27 15.65 -2.02
CA ALA A 20 -18.68 14.83 -0.96
C ALA A 20 -18.15 13.50 -1.50
N LEU A 21 -16.99 13.08 -0.98
CA LEU A 21 -16.47 11.74 -1.18
C LEU A 21 -17.03 10.83 -0.08
N ILE A 22 -17.93 9.92 -0.46
CA ILE A 22 -18.62 9.03 0.48
C ILE A 22 -18.02 7.63 0.38
N ILE A 23 -17.81 7.02 1.55
CA ILE A 23 -17.37 5.64 1.68
C ILE A 23 -18.52 4.81 2.28
N ASP A 24 -18.95 3.79 1.55
CA ASP A 24 -19.78 2.71 2.09
C ASP A 24 -18.91 1.84 3.00
N LEU A 25 -19.12 1.99 4.32
CA LEU A 25 -18.31 1.31 5.32
C LEU A 25 -18.46 -0.21 5.29
N ASP A 26 -19.65 -0.74 4.97
CA ASP A 26 -19.88 -2.19 4.95
C ASP A 26 -19.08 -2.84 3.81
N VAL A 27 -19.10 -2.22 2.61
CA VAL A 27 -18.31 -2.69 1.47
C VAL A 27 -16.82 -2.51 1.72
N PHE A 28 -16.41 -1.38 2.27
CA PHE A 28 -15.03 -1.06 2.58
C PHE A 28 -14.41 -2.03 3.60
N GLU A 29 -15.13 -2.34 4.68
CA GLU A 29 -14.69 -3.29 5.69
C GLU A 29 -14.69 -4.74 5.16
N ALA A 30 -15.66 -5.11 4.32
CA ALA A 30 -15.66 -6.41 3.64
C ALA A 30 -14.43 -6.55 2.72
N ASN A 31 -14.04 -5.49 2.00
CA ASN A 31 -12.84 -5.47 1.17
C ASN A 31 -11.56 -5.64 2.02
N MET A 32 -11.47 -4.94 3.16
CA MET A 32 -10.36 -5.11 4.12
C MET A 32 -10.23 -6.56 4.59
N GLU A 33 -11.33 -7.15 5.05
CA GLU A 33 -11.34 -8.51 5.59
C GLU A 33 -11.01 -9.54 4.52
N ARG A 34 -11.53 -9.35 3.30
CA ARG A 34 -11.22 -10.20 2.15
C ARG A 34 -9.72 -10.25 1.88
N MET A 35 -9.07 -9.08 1.76
CA MET A 35 -7.63 -9.02 1.52
C MET A 35 -6.84 -9.64 2.69
N ALA A 36 -7.18 -9.28 3.93
CA ALA A 36 -6.51 -9.81 5.12
C ALA A 36 -6.60 -11.34 5.23
N LYS A 37 -7.77 -11.92 4.93
CA LYS A 37 -7.96 -13.37 4.89
C LYS A 37 -7.15 -14.02 3.78
N ALA A 38 -7.13 -13.41 2.59
CA ALA A 38 -6.44 -13.98 1.44
C ALA A 38 -4.92 -14.00 1.61
N VAL A 39 -4.30 -12.89 2.02
CA VAL A 39 -2.85 -12.82 2.25
C VAL A 39 -2.41 -13.78 3.37
N ARG A 40 -3.21 -13.92 4.43
CA ARG A 40 -2.97 -14.90 5.51
C ARG A 40 -3.01 -16.33 4.99
N ALA A 41 -3.96 -16.66 4.12
CA ALA A 41 -4.07 -17.99 3.51
C ALA A 41 -2.96 -18.28 2.49
N MET A 42 -2.40 -17.24 1.85
CA MET A 42 -1.24 -17.36 0.97
C MET A 42 0.09 -17.45 1.75
N GLY A 43 0.10 -17.06 3.02
CA GLY A 43 1.33 -17.04 3.84
C GLY A 43 2.29 -15.91 3.46
N VAL A 44 1.79 -14.82 2.88
CA VAL A 44 2.59 -13.66 2.46
C VAL A 44 2.33 -12.46 3.37
N VAL A 45 3.33 -11.60 3.53
CA VAL A 45 3.19 -10.34 4.27
C VAL A 45 2.32 -9.38 3.45
N PHE A 46 1.54 -8.56 4.14
CA PHE A 46 0.77 -7.50 3.51
C PHE A 46 1.18 -6.13 4.04
N ARG A 47 1.57 -5.23 3.14
CA ARG A 47 1.95 -3.86 3.43
C ARG A 47 1.17 -2.93 2.49
N PRO A 48 -0.09 -2.61 2.81
CA PRO A 48 -0.99 -1.91 1.90
C PRO A 48 -0.49 -0.50 1.58
N HIS A 49 -0.89 -0.01 0.41
CA HIS A 49 -0.43 1.28 -0.05
C HIS A 49 -1.35 2.42 0.37
N ALA A 50 -0.82 3.30 1.24
CA ALA A 50 -1.51 4.46 1.75
C ALA A 50 -1.71 5.60 0.74
N LYS A 51 -1.10 5.54 -0.46
CA LYS A 51 -1.23 6.64 -1.45
C LYS A 51 -2.67 6.84 -1.91
N THR A 52 -3.47 5.77 -1.87
CA THR A 52 -4.86 5.77 -2.33
C THR A 52 -5.77 6.53 -1.37
N HIS A 53 -5.58 6.38 -0.06
CA HIS A 53 -6.47 6.98 0.95
C HIS A 53 -5.87 8.13 1.74
N LYS A 54 -4.53 8.17 1.90
CA LYS A 54 -3.79 9.19 2.66
C LYS A 54 -4.34 9.43 4.08
N SER A 55 -4.92 8.38 4.68
CA SER A 55 -5.56 8.41 5.99
C SER A 55 -4.88 7.47 6.97
N ALA A 56 -4.47 8.01 8.13
CA ALA A 56 -3.87 7.25 9.23
C ALA A 56 -4.88 6.33 9.93
N ASP A 57 -6.18 6.69 9.94
CA ASP A 57 -7.24 5.84 10.49
C ASP A 57 -7.40 4.56 9.66
N ILE A 58 -7.39 4.70 8.33
CA ILE A 58 -7.45 3.55 7.43
C ILE A 58 -6.19 2.69 7.55
N ALA A 59 -5.01 3.30 7.64
CA ALA A 59 -3.76 2.57 7.88
C ALA A 59 -3.82 1.77 9.19
N ARG A 60 -4.29 2.37 10.29
CA ARG A 60 -4.50 1.67 11.58
C ARG A 60 -5.47 0.50 11.43
N ALA A 61 -6.58 0.69 10.72
CA ALA A 61 -7.58 -0.36 10.50
C ALA A 61 -7.03 -1.54 9.68
N GLN A 62 -6.12 -1.29 8.74
CA GLN A 62 -5.42 -2.36 8.01
C GLN A 62 -4.40 -3.07 8.90
N MET A 63 -3.61 -2.33 9.68
CA MET A 63 -2.62 -2.88 10.60
C MET A 63 -3.27 -3.73 11.70
N SER A 64 -4.43 -3.32 12.22
CA SER A 64 -5.20 -4.12 13.20
C SER A 64 -5.71 -5.45 12.65
N ARG A 65 -5.72 -5.61 11.32
CA ARG A 65 -6.09 -6.86 10.62
C ARG A 65 -4.88 -7.70 10.19
N GLY A 66 -3.67 -7.27 10.56
CA GLY A 66 -2.42 -8.01 10.36
C GLY A 66 -1.51 -7.48 9.26
N ALA A 67 -1.79 -6.30 8.69
CA ALA A 67 -0.83 -5.63 7.83
C ALA A 67 0.42 -5.20 8.61
N VAL A 68 1.60 -5.33 8.00
CA VAL A 68 2.89 -4.93 8.57
C VAL A 68 3.24 -3.55 8.03
N GLY A 69 2.78 -2.52 8.75
CA GLY A 69 2.97 -1.13 8.32
C GLY A 69 2.22 -0.80 7.04
N VAL A 70 2.71 0.24 6.32
CA VAL A 70 2.13 0.70 5.04
C VAL A 70 3.20 1.10 4.03
N CYS A 71 2.83 1.13 2.75
CA CYS A 71 3.60 1.76 1.69
C CYS A 71 3.13 3.20 1.43
N CYS A 72 4.04 4.11 1.11
CA CYS A 72 3.71 5.45 0.62
C CYS A 72 4.60 5.85 -0.56
N GLN A 73 4.19 6.84 -1.36
CA GLN A 73 4.91 7.17 -2.60
C GLN A 73 5.92 8.31 -2.39
N LYS A 74 5.80 9.08 -1.31
CA LYS A 74 6.59 10.30 -1.07
C LYS A 74 6.94 10.45 0.40
N VAL A 75 8.10 11.03 0.67
CA VAL A 75 8.56 11.37 2.03
C VAL A 75 7.54 12.20 2.81
N THR A 76 6.84 13.13 2.14
CA THR A 76 5.80 13.95 2.78
C THR A 76 4.58 13.16 3.24
N GLU A 77 4.25 12.07 2.55
CA GLU A 77 3.19 11.15 2.99
C GLU A 77 3.68 10.35 4.21
N ALA A 78 4.94 9.89 4.17
CA ALA A 78 5.55 9.19 5.30
C ALA A 78 5.57 10.07 6.57
N GLU A 79 5.97 11.34 6.44
CA GLU A 79 5.98 12.28 7.57
C GLU A 79 4.60 12.43 8.20
N ALA A 80 3.55 12.67 7.39
CA ALA A 80 2.18 12.81 7.89
C ALA A 80 1.68 11.53 8.58
N LEU A 81 2.03 10.35 8.05
CA LEU A 81 1.69 9.06 8.65
C LEU A 81 2.42 8.83 9.99
N VAL A 82 3.73 9.12 10.05
CA VAL A 82 4.51 9.00 11.29
C VAL A 82 4.05 9.99 12.36
N ASP A 83 3.77 11.24 11.99
CA ASP A 83 3.21 12.24 12.90
C ASP A 83 1.83 11.82 13.44
N SER A 84 1.12 10.97 12.70
CA SER A 84 -0.15 10.37 13.09
C SER A 84 -0.03 9.00 13.77
N GLY A 85 1.19 8.57 14.11
CA GLY A 85 1.48 7.32 14.86
C GLY A 85 1.66 6.06 14.02
N ILE A 86 1.71 6.14 12.68
CA ILE A 86 2.04 5.00 11.82
C ILE A 86 3.56 4.98 11.59
N THR A 87 4.27 4.10 12.29
CA THR A 87 5.75 4.14 12.36
C THR A 87 6.47 3.05 11.59
N ASP A 88 5.78 2.19 10.85
CA ASP A 88 6.39 1.18 9.95
C ASP A 88 6.00 1.50 8.51
N ILE A 89 6.95 2.06 7.75
CA ILE A 89 6.70 2.63 6.43
C ILE A 89 7.75 2.16 5.42
N LEU A 90 7.28 1.74 4.25
CA LEU A 90 8.11 1.58 3.05
C LEU A 90 7.80 2.73 2.07
N VAL A 91 8.80 3.54 1.74
CA VAL A 91 8.70 4.49 0.61
C VAL A 91 8.97 3.71 -0.67
N THR A 92 7.90 3.33 -1.38
CA THR A 92 7.95 2.54 -2.62
C THR A 92 8.25 3.41 -3.84
N ASN A 93 9.33 4.20 -3.73
CA ASN A 93 9.85 5.11 -4.75
C ASN A 93 11.28 5.55 -4.41
N GLU A 94 12.02 5.99 -5.42
CA GLU A 94 13.31 6.66 -5.24
C GLU A 94 13.14 8.05 -4.62
N VAL A 95 14.03 8.40 -3.70
CA VAL A 95 14.06 9.71 -3.04
C VAL A 95 15.27 10.49 -3.53
N VAL A 96 15.03 11.39 -4.48
CA VAL A 96 16.08 12.17 -5.15
C VAL A 96 16.07 13.64 -4.72
N GLY A 97 17.26 14.13 -4.36
CA GLY A 97 17.56 15.50 -3.98
C GLY A 97 17.82 15.66 -2.48
N GLN A 98 18.89 16.39 -2.14
CA GLN A 98 19.44 16.50 -0.78
C GLN A 98 18.37 16.77 0.29
N LYS A 99 17.51 17.77 0.07
CA LYS A 99 16.45 18.14 1.03
C LYS A 99 15.45 17.02 1.28
N LYS A 100 15.14 16.19 0.28
CA LYS A 100 14.18 15.08 0.44
C LYS A 100 14.85 13.90 1.14
N ILE A 101 16.10 13.61 0.80
CA ILE A 101 16.92 12.58 1.45
C ILE A 101 17.08 12.92 2.93
N GLU A 102 17.43 14.15 3.27
CA GLU A 102 17.59 14.57 4.66
C GLU A 102 16.28 14.41 5.47
N ARG A 103 15.13 14.73 4.88
CA ARG A 103 13.82 14.51 5.51
C ARG A 103 13.55 13.03 5.76
N LEU A 104 13.82 12.17 4.77
CA LEU A 104 13.69 10.72 4.90
C LEU A 104 14.58 10.17 6.02
N VAL A 105 15.86 10.54 6.01
CA VAL A 105 16.87 10.11 6.99
C VAL A 105 16.50 10.56 8.41
N ARG A 106 16.04 11.80 8.58
CA ARG A 106 15.56 12.29 9.88
C ARG A 106 14.32 11.54 10.35
N LEU A 107 13.43 11.15 9.43
CA LEU A 107 12.23 10.39 9.76
C LEU A 107 12.59 9.01 10.33
N ALA A 108 13.62 8.35 9.78
CA ALA A 108 14.11 7.05 10.25
C ALA A 108 14.55 7.02 11.72
N LYS A 109 14.82 8.18 12.36
CA LYS A 109 15.12 8.25 13.81
C LYS A 109 13.94 7.89 14.71
N ARG A 110 12.70 7.96 14.19
CA ARG A 110 11.46 7.76 14.95
C ARG A 110 10.48 6.79 14.26
N SER A 111 10.94 6.06 13.26
CA SER A 111 10.13 5.09 12.51
C SER A 111 11.01 4.00 11.90
N ILE A 112 10.45 2.81 11.72
CA ILE A 112 11.00 1.78 10.84
C ILE A 112 10.72 2.24 9.41
N LEU A 113 11.78 2.55 8.67
CA LEU A 113 11.67 3.20 7.36
C LEU A 113 12.49 2.47 6.30
N GLY A 114 11.81 2.05 5.23
CA GLY A 114 12.43 1.52 4.03
C GLY A 114 12.33 2.49 2.85
N VAL A 115 13.25 2.39 1.89
CA VAL A 115 13.24 3.18 0.64
C VAL A 115 13.71 2.35 -0.55
N CYS A 116 13.25 2.69 -1.76
CA CYS A 116 13.69 2.05 -3.00
C CYS A 116 14.83 2.85 -3.68
N VAL A 117 15.72 2.15 -4.36
CA VAL A 117 16.81 2.71 -5.17
C VAL A 117 16.91 1.99 -6.51
N ASP A 118 17.23 2.73 -7.57
CA ASP A 118 17.53 2.20 -8.90
C ASP A 118 18.77 2.85 -9.54
N ASN A 119 19.52 3.64 -8.76
CA ASN A 119 20.65 4.43 -9.24
C ASN A 119 21.80 4.46 -8.24
N SER A 120 23.02 4.22 -8.71
CA SER A 120 24.23 4.17 -7.87
C SER A 120 24.52 5.49 -7.17
N GLY A 121 24.39 6.63 -7.86
CA GLY A 121 24.60 7.95 -7.25
C GLY A 121 23.55 8.29 -6.19
N ASN A 122 22.33 7.74 -6.31
CA ASN A 122 21.32 7.88 -5.27
C ASN A 122 21.64 7.03 -4.03
N VAL A 123 22.20 5.82 -4.23
CA VAL A 123 22.71 4.99 -3.12
C VAL A 123 23.79 5.73 -2.34
N ASP A 124 24.77 6.34 -3.03
CA ASP A 124 25.83 7.11 -2.37
C ASP A 124 25.25 8.30 -1.59
N SER A 125 24.34 9.05 -2.20
CA SER A 125 23.68 10.20 -1.56
C SER A 125 22.89 9.80 -0.31
N LEU A 126 22.21 8.66 -0.34
CA LEU A 126 21.47 8.12 0.81
C LEU A 126 22.42 7.67 1.91
N ASN A 127 23.49 6.93 1.56
CA ASN A 127 24.49 6.47 2.52
C ASN A 127 25.19 7.64 3.22
N ASP A 128 25.63 8.65 2.49
CA ASP A 128 26.31 9.82 3.05
C ASP A 128 25.41 10.62 4.00
N CYS A 129 24.14 10.81 3.62
CA CYS A 129 23.19 11.50 4.48
C CYS A 129 22.82 10.68 5.72
N ALA A 130 22.62 9.37 5.56
CA ALA A 130 22.37 8.46 6.68
C ALA A 130 23.57 8.44 7.66
N ALA A 131 24.80 8.49 7.15
CA ALA A 131 26.02 8.63 7.94
C ALA A 131 26.05 9.94 8.74
N ALA A 132 25.75 11.07 8.10
CA ALA A 132 25.71 12.38 8.75
C ALA A 132 24.68 12.48 9.88
N HIS A 133 23.68 11.60 9.90
CA HIS A 133 22.62 11.56 10.91
C HIS A 133 22.70 10.36 11.85
N ASP A 134 23.70 9.48 11.69
CA ASP A 134 23.88 8.25 12.45
C ASP A 134 22.61 7.37 12.48
N VAL A 135 22.10 7.05 11.28
CA VAL A 135 21.01 6.08 11.10
C VAL A 135 21.40 5.02 10.10
N ARG A 136 20.67 3.91 10.10
CA ARG A 136 20.77 2.87 9.08
C ARG A 136 19.44 2.70 8.39
N LEU A 137 19.42 2.82 7.06
CA LEU A 137 18.20 2.74 6.26
C LEU A 137 18.02 1.36 5.61
N ASP A 138 16.83 0.79 5.77
CA ASP A 138 16.39 -0.36 5.00
C ASP A 138 16.20 0.06 3.53
N THR A 139 16.90 -0.60 2.61
CA THR A 139 17.04 -0.14 1.23
C THR A 139 16.78 -1.28 0.26
N LEU A 140 15.78 -1.12 -0.61
CA LEU A 140 15.40 -2.11 -1.61
C LEU A 140 15.87 -1.67 -2.99
N VAL A 141 16.33 -2.61 -3.80
CA VAL A 141 16.60 -2.33 -5.22
C VAL A 141 15.30 -2.47 -6.02
N GLU A 142 14.84 -1.41 -6.69
CA GLU A 142 13.71 -1.48 -7.63
C GLU A 142 14.20 -2.09 -8.95
N ILE A 143 13.48 -3.13 -9.41
CA ILE A 143 13.73 -3.78 -10.69
C ILE A 143 12.55 -3.57 -11.63
N ASN A 144 12.86 -3.23 -12.88
CA ASN A 144 11.84 -3.05 -13.91
C ASN A 144 11.40 -4.40 -14.47
N VAL A 145 10.30 -4.91 -13.94
CA VAL A 145 9.68 -6.19 -14.35
C VAL A 145 8.61 -6.03 -15.44
N GLY A 146 8.60 -4.90 -16.17
CA GLY A 146 7.66 -4.65 -17.29
C GLY A 146 6.84 -3.37 -17.17
N SER A 147 7.07 -2.54 -16.15
CA SER A 147 6.37 -1.26 -15.99
C SER A 147 6.91 -0.18 -16.94
N GLY A 148 8.20 -0.21 -17.28
CA GLY A 148 8.85 0.82 -18.09
C GLY A 148 8.90 2.19 -17.42
N ARG A 149 8.88 2.23 -16.07
CA ARG A 149 8.81 3.46 -15.27
C ARG A 149 10.14 3.79 -14.58
N CYS A 150 10.44 3.06 -13.51
CA CYS A 150 11.67 3.13 -12.72
C CYS A 150 12.23 1.71 -12.59
N GLY A 151 13.39 1.59 -11.95
CA GLY A 151 14.02 0.31 -11.66
C GLY A 151 15.09 -0.06 -12.68
N VAL A 152 16.14 -0.71 -12.18
CA VAL A 152 17.19 -1.28 -13.02
C VAL A 152 16.71 -2.54 -13.71
N SER A 153 17.41 -2.95 -14.77
CA SER A 153 17.14 -4.24 -15.41
C SER A 153 17.31 -5.39 -14.41
N PRO A 154 16.41 -6.39 -14.42
CA PRO A 154 16.60 -7.63 -13.67
C PRO A 154 17.93 -8.33 -14.01
N GLY A 155 18.45 -9.13 -13.08
CA GLY A 155 19.72 -9.84 -13.24
C GLY A 155 20.94 -8.98 -12.90
N PRO A 156 21.99 -8.93 -13.76
CA PRO A 156 23.29 -8.37 -13.38
C PRO A 156 23.28 -6.91 -12.89
N ALA A 157 22.43 -6.05 -13.47
CA ALA A 157 22.34 -4.65 -13.04
C ALA A 157 21.76 -4.51 -11.62
N ALA A 158 20.73 -5.29 -11.31
CA ALA A 158 20.16 -5.38 -9.96
C ALA A 158 21.17 -5.95 -8.95
N VAL A 159 21.93 -6.98 -9.33
CA VAL A 159 22.98 -7.57 -8.49
C VAL A 159 24.09 -6.56 -8.19
N ALA A 160 24.53 -5.79 -9.20
CA ALA A 160 25.54 -4.76 -9.02
C ALA A 160 25.08 -3.66 -8.03
N LEU A 161 23.83 -3.21 -8.15
CA LEU A 161 23.28 -2.21 -7.23
C LEU A 161 23.07 -2.80 -5.82
N ALA A 162 22.60 -4.03 -5.70
CA ALA A 162 22.45 -4.72 -4.43
C ALA A 162 23.80 -4.90 -3.71
N LYS A 163 24.88 -5.22 -4.44
CA LYS A 163 26.25 -5.24 -3.91
C LYS A 163 26.65 -3.89 -3.32
N GLN A 164 26.36 -2.79 -4.01
CA GLN A 164 26.65 -1.44 -3.51
C GLN A 164 25.88 -1.13 -2.22
N VAL A 165 24.58 -1.45 -2.18
CA VAL A 165 23.75 -1.25 -0.98
C VAL A 165 24.24 -2.14 0.17
N ALA A 166 24.56 -3.41 -0.08
CA ALA A 166 25.05 -4.34 0.94
C ALA A 166 26.45 -3.96 1.48
N GLY A 167 27.29 -3.36 0.64
CA GLY A 167 28.62 -2.86 1.03
C GLY A 167 28.60 -1.48 1.71
N SER A 168 27.45 -0.82 1.76
CA SER A 168 27.31 0.50 2.38
C SER A 168 27.23 0.40 3.90
N THR A 169 27.88 1.32 4.62
CA THR A 169 27.92 1.31 6.10
C THR A 169 26.58 1.69 6.73
N HIS A 170 25.85 2.63 6.12
CA HIS A 170 24.61 3.19 6.66
C HIS A 170 23.35 2.76 5.91
N LEU A 171 23.47 1.76 5.02
CA LEU A 171 22.34 1.12 4.38
C LEU A 171 22.29 -0.37 4.74
N SER A 172 21.10 -0.94 4.63
CA SER A 172 20.87 -2.38 4.72
C SER A 172 20.18 -2.82 3.45
N PHE A 173 20.73 -3.83 2.76
CA PHE A 173 20.02 -4.42 1.64
C PHE A 173 18.79 -5.18 2.15
N GLY A 174 17.62 -4.60 1.88
CA GLY A 174 16.32 -5.05 2.35
C GLY A 174 15.58 -5.94 1.36
N GLY A 175 16.17 -6.22 0.20
CA GLY A 175 15.57 -7.04 -0.87
C GLY A 175 15.20 -6.26 -2.12
N LEU A 176 14.18 -6.74 -2.85
CA LEU A 176 13.77 -6.23 -4.16
C LEU A 176 12.36 -5.61 -4.13
N GLN A 177 12.21 -4.47 -4.79
CA GLN A 177 10.93 -3.89 -5.19
C GLN A 177 10.64 -4.29 -6.64
N ALA A 178 9.57 -5.05 -6.88
CA ALA A 178 9.20 -5.57 -8.20
C ALA A 178 7.73 -5.28 -8.48
N TYR A 179 7.43 -4.10 -9.03
CA TYR A 179 6.05 -3.67 -9.29
C TYR A 179 5.74 -3.58 -10.78
N HIS A 180 4.82 -4.43 -11.26
CA HIS A 180 4.35 -4.40 -12.64
C HIS A 180 3.09 -3.53 -12.80
N GLY A 181 3.25 -2.20 -12.75
CA GLY A 181 2.12 -1.26 -12.80
C GLY A 181 1.21 -1.38 -14.03
N ARG A 182 1.75 -1.72 -15.20
CA ARG A 182 0.95 -1.90 -16.43
C ARG A 182 0.04 -3.12 -16.40
N ALA A 183 0.38 -4.15 -15.62
CA ALA A 183 -0.39 -5.39 -15.55
C ALA A 183 -1.69 -5.21 -14.74
N GLN A 184 -1.77 -4.16 -13.91
CA GLN A 184 -2.92 -3.91 -13.04
C GLN A 184 -4.25 -3.72 -13.80
N HIS A 185 -4.19 -3.23 -15.04
CA HIS A 185 -5.37 -2.88 -15.85
C HIS A 185 -5.41 -3.64 -17.18
N ILE A 186 -4.61 -4.71 -17.34
CA ILE A 186 -4.83 -5.65 -18.45
C ILE A 186 -6.18 -6.32 -18.18
N ARG A 187 -7.12 -6.24 -19.12
CA ARG A 187 -8.52 -6.61 -18.86
C ARG A 187 -8.73 -8.09 -18.68
N LYS A 188 -8.13 -8.90 -19.55
CA LYS A 188 -8.29 -10.35 -19.50
C LYS A 188 -7.47 -10.95 -18.38
N PHE A 189 -8.12 -11.81 -17.59
CA PHE A 189 -7.51 -12.50 -16.47
C PHE A 189 -6.21 -13.24 -16.87
N GLU A 190 -6.27 -14.04 -17.93
CA GLU A 190 -5.13 -14.85 -18.39
C GLU A 190 -3.95 -13.98 -18.87
N GLU A 191 -4.22 -12.83 -19.49
CA GLU A 191 -3.16 -11.92 -19.90
C GLU A 191 -2.49 -11.26 -18.69
N ARG A 192 -3.24 -10.93 -17.62
CA ARG A 192 -2.64 -10.49 -16.34
C ARG A 192 -1.78 -11.58 -15.73
N ARG A 193 -2.30 -12.82 -15.67
CA ARG A 193 -1.58 -13.97 -15.11
C ARG A 193 -0.23 -14.17 -15.81
N LEU A 194 -0.24 -14.23 -17.15
CA LEU A 194 0.98 -14.41 -17.95
C LEU A 194 1.99 -13.27 -17.77
N ALA A 195 1.51 -12.02 -17.67
CA ALA A 195 2.39 -10.88 -17.40
C ALA A 195 3.11 -11.02 -16.04
N ILE A 196 2.39 -11.43 -15.00
CA ILE A 196 2.96 -11.63 -13.67
C ILE A 196 3.86 -12.87 -13.59
N GLU A 197 3.56 -13.95 -14.31
CA GLU A 197 4.44 -15.10 -14.41
C GLU A 197 5.79 -14.75 -15.05
N SER A 198 5.77 -13.91 -16.09
CA SER A 198 6.99 -13.37 -16.69
C SER A 198 7.77 -12.51 -15.69
N ALA A 199 7.10 -11.61 -14.97
CA ALA A 199 7.71 -10.79 -13.93
C ALA A 199 8.33 -11.66 -12.82
N ALA A 200 7.58 -12.63 -12.29
CA ALA A 200 8.03 -13.55 -11.25
C ALA A 200 9.24 -14.38 -11.69
N SER A 201 9.31 -14.76 -12.97
CA SER A 201 10.47 -15.46 -13.54
C SER A 201 11.73 -14.59 -13.53
N GLN A 202 11.60 -13.30 -13.89
CA GLN A 202 12.71 -12.34 -13.84
C GLN A 202 13.19 -12.08 -12.41
N VAL A 203 12.26 -11.97 -11.45
CA VAL A 203 12.59 -11.87 -10.02
C VAL A 203 13.34 -13.12 -9.57
N ARG A 204 12.84 -14.32 -9.89
CA ARG A 204 13.45 -15.59 -9.49
C ARG A 204 14.89 -15.69 -10.00
N GLU A 205 15.13 -15.37 -11.27
CA GLU A 205 16.48 -15.36 -11.83
C GLU A 205 17.38 -14.33 -11.13
N THR A 206 16.87 -13.13 -10.86
CA THR A 206 17.63 -12.10 -10.12
C THR A 206 17.99 -12.56 -8.71
N THR A 207 17.04 -13.14 -7.97
CA THR A 207 17.29 -13.66 -6.61
C THR A 207 18.30 -14.81 -6.61
N LYS A 208 18.29 -15.67 -7.64
CA LYS A 208 19.30 -16.71 -7.81
C LYS A 208 20.69 -16.12 -8.02
N GLN A 209 20.82 -15.08 -8.83
CA GLN A 209 22.09 -14.39 -9.04
C GLN A 209 22.58 -13.65 -7.78
N LEU A 210 21.67 -13.05 -7.00
CA LEU A 210 22.02 -12.49 -5.68
C LEU A 210 22.57 -13.56 -4.73
N SER A 211 21.91 -14.72 -4.65
CA SER A 211 22.36 -15.83 -3.81
C SER A 211 23.72 -16.39 -4.25
N ALA A 212 24.04 -16.37 -5.54
CA ALA A 212 25.35 -16.78 -6.06
C ALA A 212 26.50 -15.84 -5.64
N GLU A 213 26.15 -14.65 -5.14
CA GLU A 213 27.07 -13.63 -4.61
C GLU A 213 26.98 -13.51 -3.09
N ASP A 214 26.39 -14.51 -2.42
CA ASP A 214 26.14 -14.56 -0.97
C ASP A 214 25.29 -13.40 -0.44
N ILE A 215 24.47 -12.77 -1.31
CA ILE A 215 23.55 -11.70 -0.92
C ILE A 215 22.17 -12.28 -0.67
N VAL A 216 21.73 -12.26 0.58
CA VAL A 216 20.40 -12.72 0.98
C VAL A 216 19.33 -11.70 0.58
N CYS A 217 18.43 -12.09 -0.33
CA CYS A 217 17.25 -11.30 -0.67
C CYS A 217 16.08 -11.65 0.26
N ALA A 218 16.04 -11.03 1.44
CA ALA A 218 15.07 -11.35 2.49
C ALA A 218 13.61 -11.01 2.13
N ARG A 219 13.40 -10.05 1.22
CA ARG A 219 12.07 -9.61 0.81
C ARG A 219 12.01 -9.38 -0.69
N VAL A 220 10.92 -9.83 -1.30
CA VAL A 220 10.49 -9.42 -2.63
C VAL A 220 9.11 -8.83 -2.45
N THR A 221 8.98 -7.52 -2.69
CA THR A 221 7.75 -6.78 -2.44
C THR A 221 7.25 -6.08 -3.70
N GLY A 222 5.94 -5.98 -3.85
CA GLY A 222 5.31 -5.43 -5.05
C GLY A 222 3.83 -5.74 -5.10
N ALA A 223 3.34 -6.05 -6.31
CA ALA A 223 1.92 -6.27 -6.61
C ALA A 223 1.01 -5.04 -6.44
N GLY A 224 -0.18 -5.14 -7.01
CA GLY A 224 -1.24 -4.15 -6.86
C GLY A 224 -2.61 -4.82 -6.88
N THR A 225 -3.67 -4.02 -6.82
CA THR A 225 -5.05 -4.52 -6.69
C THR A 225 -5.49 -5.41 -7.86
N GLY A 226 -4.95 -5.21 -9.06
CA GLY A 226 -5.35 -6.00 -10.24
C GLY A 226 -4.63 -7.33 -10.37
N THR A 227 -3.54 -7.53 -9.62
CA THR A 227 -2.65 -8.67 -9.81
C THR A 227 -2.35 -9.46 -8.55
N TRP A 228 -2.54 -8.89 -7.35
CA TRP A 228 -2.12 -9.42 -6.04
C TRP A 228 -2.19 -10.95 -5.86
N GLN A 229 -3.21 -11.60 -6.41
CA GLN A 229 -3.38 -13.05 -6.36
C GLN A 229 -2.26 -13.81 -7.07
N PHE A 230 -1.80 -13.33 -8.23
CA PHE A 230 -0.75 -13.95 -9.04
C PHE A 230 0.62 -13.82 -8.34
N GLU A 231 0.96 -12.62 -7.84
CA GLU A 231 2.16 -12.43 -7.05
C GLU A 231 2.09 -13.24 -5.74
N GLY A 232 0.96 -13.19 -5.03
CA GLY A 232 0.76 -13.87 -3.76
C GLY A 232 0.87 -15.41 -3.83
N THR A 233 0.56 -16.01 -4.98
CA THR A 233 0.72 -17.46 -5.20
C THR A 233 1.97 -17.86 -5.99
N SER A 234 2.81 -16.90 -6.37
CA SER A 234 3.99 -17.14 -7.23
C SER A 234 5.12 -17.94 -6.57
N GLY A 235 5.11 -18.02 -5.23
CA GLY A 235 6.20 -18.56 -4.43
C GLY A 235 7.52 -17.77 -4.53
N ILE A 236 7.49 -16.52 -5.02
CA ILE A 236 8.66 -15.63 -5.05
C ILE A 236 8.41 -14.28 -4.37
N TYR A 237 7.21 -13.71 -4.47
CA TYR A 237 6.85 -12.51 -3.71
C TYR A 237 6.60 -12.86 -2.25
N THR A 238 7.20 -12.11 -1.34
CA THR A 238 7.09 -12.30 0.11
C THR A 238 6.19 -11.25 0.76
N GLU A 239 5.97 -10.11 0.10
CA GLU A 239 5.15 -8.99 0.58
C GLU A 239 4.32 -8.38 -0.56
N LEU A 240 3.04 -8.06 -0.29
CA LEU A 240 2.12 -7.46 -1.26
C LEU A 240 1.72 -6.03 -0.88
N GLN A 241 1.53 -5.17 -1.89
CA GLN A 241 1.36 -3.71 -1.76
C GLN A 241 0.03 -3.17 -2.30
N ALA A 242 -1.00 -4.02 -2.45
CA ALA A 242 -2.30 -3.58 -2.97
C ALA A 242 -2.90 -2.43 -2.13
N GLY A 243 -3.51 -1.44 -2.79
CA GLY A 243 -4.07 -0.24 -2.15
C GLY A 243 -5.49 0.08 -2.59
N SER A 244 -5.75 0.13 -3.90
CA SER A 244 -7.07 0.46 -4.48
C SER A 244 -8.17 -0.54 -4.15
N TYR A 245 -7.83 -1.73 -3.66
CA TYR A 245 -8.76 -2.80 -3.32
C TYR A 245 -9.78 -2.38 -2.25
N LEU A 246 -9.44 -1.38 -1.43
CA LEU A 246 -10.32 -0.82 -0.43
C LEU A 246 -11.57 -0.19 -1.05
N PHE A 247 -11.38 0.51 -2.17
CA PHE A 247 -12.39 1.40 -2.76
C PHE A 247 -12.93 0.88 -4.08
N MET A 248 -12.06 0.25 -4.86
CA MET A 248 -12.22 0.03 -6.29
C MET A 248 -12.50 1.33 -7.04
N ASP A 249 -12.58 1.23 -8.36
CA ASP A 249 -12.98 2.34 -9.23
C ASP A 249 -13.52 1.78 -10.54
N ALA A 250 -14.02 2.66 -11.41
CA ALA A 250 -14.57 2.26 -12.71
C ALA A 250 -13.54 1.62 -13.63
N ASP A 251 -12.24 1.86 -13.44
CA ASP A 251 -11.18 1.28 -14.26
C ASP A 251 -10.88 -0.16 -13.81
N TYR A 252 -10.66 -0.39 -12.51
CA TYR A 252 -10.52 -1.72 -11.95
C TYR A 252 -11.78 -2.58 -12.16
N GLY A 253 -12.96 -1.98 -12.13
CA GLY A 253 -14.22 -2.68 -12.40
C GLY A 253 -14.38 -3.21 -13.83
N GLN A 254 -13.50 -2.83 -14.76
CA GLN A 254 -13.47 -3.38 -16.12
C GLN A 254 -12.60 -4.63 -16.25
N ASN A 255 -11.83 -4.99 -15.23
CA ASN A 255 -11.01 -6.20 -15.28
C ASN A 255 -11.90 -7.44 -15.17
N GLU A 256 -11.64 -8.41 -16.03
CA GLU A 256 -12.31 -9.71 -16.01
C GLU A 256 -11.74 -10.57 -14.89
N ASP A 257 -12.62 -11.14 -14.07
CA ASP A 257 -12.28 -12.13 -13.06
C ASP A 257 -12.06 -13.51 -13.70
N GLY A 258 -11.27 -14.36 -13.05
CA GLY A 258 -11.08 -15.75 -13.47
C GLY A 258 -11.97 -16.71 -12.68
N ASP A 259 -11.74 -18.01 -12.88
CA ASP A 259 -12.44 -19.07 -12.13
C ASP A 259 -11.66 -19.54 -10.89
N ASP A 260 -10.69 -18.75 -10.40
CA ASP A 260 -9.93 -19.12 -9.22
C ASP A 260 -10.64 -18.72 -7.91
N LYS A 261 -10.23 -19.33 -6.79
CA LYS A 261 -10.82 -19.06 -5.48
C LYS A 261 -10.64 -17.62 -4.96
N TRP A 262 -9.76 -16.84 -5.59
CA TRP A 262 -9.45 -15.44 -5.25
C TRP A 262 -10.22 -14.45 -6.13
N SER A 263 -10.75 -14.93 -7.25
CA SER A 263 -11.25 -14.14 -8.36
C SER A 263 -12.51 -13.36 -8.08
N HIS A 264 -13.28 -13.64 -7.03
CA HIS A 264 -14.41 -12.75 -6.73
C HIS A 264 -13.87 -11.35 -6.41
N GLY A 265 -14.21 -10.34 -7.22
CA GLY A 265 -13.69 -8.99 -7.07
C GLY A 265 -13.98 -8.34 -5.70
N PHE A 266 -13.27 -7.24 -5.43
CA PHE A 266 -13.60 -6.30 -4.36
C PHE A 266 -14.81 -5.44 -4.79
N GLY A 267 -15.62 -5.01 -3.83
CA GLY A 267 -16.77 -4.14 -4.13
C GLY A 267 -16.37 -2.67 -4.28
N HIS A 268 -17.14 -1.91 -5.08
CA HIS A 268 -17.02 -0.45 -5.13
C HIS A 268 -17.55 0.17 -3.84
N SER A 269 -16.65 0.70 -3.02
CA SER A 269 -17.00 1.30 -1.72
C SER A 269 -17.06 2.82 -1.77
N THR A 270 -16.70 3.46 -2.89
CA THR A 270 -16.64 4.92 -3.00
C THR A 270 -17.67 5.44 -3.98
N VAL A 271 -18.39 6.49 -3.58
CA VAL A 271 -19.33 7.21 -4.44
C VAL A 271 -19.06 8.72 -4.31
N ALA A 272 -19.06 9.43 -5.45
CA ALA A 272 -19.05 10.88 -5.46
C ALA A 272 -20.51 11.38 -5.41
N GLY A 273 -20.87 12.07 -4.33
CA GLY A 273 -22.14 12.79 -4.27
C GLY A 273 -22.03 14.10 -5.04
N ASP A 274 -22.81 14.26 -6.12
CA ASP A 274 -22.97 15.53 -6.84
C ASP A 274 -24.43 15.99 -6.75
N THR A 275 -24.62 17.31 -6.65
CA THR A 275 -25.89 18.05 -6.59
C THR A 275 -26.97 17.60 -7.59
N ALA A 276 -26.59 17.04 -8.75
CA ALA A 276 -27.51 16.54 -9.77
C ALA A 276 -27.76 15.01 -9.74
N ALA A 277 -26.92 14.23 -9.03
CA ALA A 277 -26.93 12.77 -9.04
C ALA A 277 -27.63 12.14 -7.82
N SER A 278 -27.86 12.93 -6.77
CA SER A 278 -28.46 12.50 -5.49
C SER A 278 -29.84 11.84 -5.65
N ALA A 279 -30.64 12.22 -6.66
CA ALA A 279 -31.97 11.62 -6.86
C ALA A 279 -31.94 10.25 -7.57
N ARG A 280 -30.98 9.99 -8.48
CA ARG A 280 -30.96 8.73 -9.27
C ARG A 280 -30.10 7.64 -8.65
N TYR A 281 -29.05 8.00 -7.92
CA TYR A 281 -28.14 7.03 -7.29
C TYR A 281 -28.69 6.50 -5.97
N VAL A 282 -29.38 7.33 -5.18
CA VAL A 282 -30.06 6.88 -3.94
C VAL A 282 -31.14 5.84 -4.26
N ASP A 283 -31.87 5.98 -5.36
CA ASP A 283 -32.90 5.02 -5.79
C ASP A 283 -32.30 3.68 -6.27
N GLN A 284 -31.15 3.68 -6.96
CA GLN A 284 -30.45 2.43 -7.33
C GLN A 284 -29.80 1.73 -6.13
N TRP A 285 -29.36 2.50 -5.13
CA TRP A 285 -28.76 1.96 -3.90
C TRP A 285 -29.83 1.40 -2.95
N ALA A 286 -30.95 2.11 -2.78
CA ALA A 286 -32.10 1.67 -1.98
C ALA A 286 -32.86 0.49 -2.60
N SER A 287 -32.92 0.37 -3.93
CA SER A 287 -33.58 -0.76 -4.62
C SER A 287 -32.78 -2.07 -4.60
N SER A 288 -31.56 -2.05 -4.05
CA SER A 288 -30.74 -3.26 -3.88
C SER A 288 -31.13 -4.13 -2.67
N ASP A 289 -32.25 -3.81 -2.00
CA ASP A 289 -32.95 -4.55 -0.92
C ASP A 289 -32.45 -6.00 -0.73
N ARG A 290 -31.38 -6.15 0.06
CA ARG A 290 -30.98 -7.44 0.64
C ARG A 290 -31.69 -7.57 1.98
N PRO A 291 -32.54 -8.58 2.19
CA PRO A 291 -33.35 -8.68 3.40
C PRO A 291 -32.46 -8.92 4.63
N GLY A 292 -32.40 -7.94 5.54
CA GLY A 292 -31.70 -8.06 6.84
C GLY A 292 -31.20 -6.77 7.49
N HIS A 293 -31.13 -5.63 6.80
CA HIS A 293 -30.61 -4.39 7.38
C HIS A 293 -31.59 -3.72 8.36
N ARG A 294 -31.28 -3.81 9.66
CA ARG A 294 -31.57 -2.76 10.63
C ARG A 294 -30.25 -2.22 11.16
N GLY A 295 -29.71 -1.21 10.49
CA GLY A 295 -28.51 -0.51 10.95
C GLY A 295 -28.86 0.45 12.10
N THR A 296 -28.60 0.03 13.34
CA THR A 296 -28.32 0.97 14.43
C THR A 296 -26.86 0.82 14.80
N ALA A 297 -25.99 1.61 14.18
CA ALA A 297 -24.60 1.73 14.59
C ALA A 297 -24.47 2.87 15.60
N GLY A 298 -24.67 2.55 16.88
CA GLY A 298 -24.19 3.37 17.98
C GLY A 298 -22.90 2.75 18.49
N TYR A 299 -21.74 3.34 18.18
CA TYR A 299 -20.50 3.05 18.91
C TYR A 299 -19.72 4.32 19.23
N HIS A 300 -19.69 4.63 20.52
CA HIS A 300 -18.79 5.59 21.15
C HIS A 300 -17.41 4.95 21.36
N LEU A 301 -16.38 5.49 20.71
CA LEU A 301 -15.00 5.32 21.16
C LEU A 301 -14.72 6.36 22.26
N ARG A 302 -14.94 6.00 23.53
CA ARG A 302 -14.48 6.81 24.66
C ARG A 302 -12.99 6.56 24.91
N HIS A 303 -12.17 7.58 24.69
CA HIS A 303 -10.85 7.71 25.30
C HIS A 303 -10.99 7.70 26.82
N ARG A 304 -10.39 6.70 27.50
CA ARG A 304 -10.09 6.80 28.93
C ARG A 304 -8.85 7.68 29.09
N SER A 305 -9.06 8.95 29.43
CA SER A 305 -8.04 9.77 30.09
C SER A 305 -8.00 9.38 31.56
N GLY A 306 -6.92 8.72 31.98
CA GLY A 306 -6.62 8.52 33.39
C GLY A 306 -6.14 9.83 34.00
N CYS A 307 -7.01 10.52 34.75
CA CYS A 307 -6.57 11.49 35.74
C CYS A 307 -6.42 10.76 37.07
N GLY A 308 -5.19 10.78 37.60
CA GLY A 308 -4.92 10.45 38.99
C GLY A 308 -5.62 11.44 39.92
N GLY A 309 -6.06 10.92 41.05
CA GLY A 309 -6.59 11.69 42.17
C GLY A 309 -6.39 10.89 43.43
N ASP A 310 -5.40 11.32 44.22
CA ASP A 310 -5.13 10.89 45.58
C ASP A 310 -6.32 11.10 46.54
N SER A 311 -6.22 10.40 47.67
CA SER A 311 -6.75 10.68 49.02
C SER A 311 -8.02 9.95 49.47
N ARG A 312 -7.84 8.84 50.20
CA ARG A 312 -7.85 8.79 51.68
C ARG A 312 -7.39 7.43 52.18
#